data_AF-A0A398CY90-F1
#
_entry.id   AF-A0A398CY90-F1
#
_cell.length_a   1.000
_cell.length_b   1.000
_cell.length_c   1.000
_cell.angle_alpha   90.00
_cell.angle_beta   90.00
_cell.angle_gamma   90.00
#
_symmetry.space_group_name_H-M   'P 1'
#
loop_
_entity.id
_entity.type
_entity.pdbx_description
1 polymer ?
#
loop_
_entity_poly.entity_id
_entity_poly.type
_entity_poly.pdbx_seq_one_letter_code
_entity_poly.pdbx_strand_id
1 'polypeptide(L)'
;DIAERGRSLGVILIGAQQSASRVEKRITGNASIRVNGRLDFAESQSPEYDYLPESFRLRSTIIKPGTMIVHQPDIPAPVLINFPLPAWATRGEEVDDQDLDKAAREFAEKF
;
A
#
# COMPACT_ATOMS: atom_id res chain seq x y z
N ASP A 1 19.42 2.42 -8.95
CA ASP A 1 19.66 1.46 -10.04
C ASP A 1 18.48 0.51 -10.27
N ILE A 2 18.08 -0.33 -9.30
CA ILE A 2 16.93 -1.25 -9.47
C ILE A 2 15.64 -0.53 -9.88
N ALA A 3 15.32 0.60 -9.25
CA ALA A 3 14.14 1.40 -9.61
C ALA A 3 14.19 1.97 -11.05
N GLU A 4 15.39 2.18 -11.62
CA GLU A 4 15.58 2.78 -12.95
C GLU A 4 15.70 1.71 -14.05
N ARG A 5 16.30 0.55 -13.76
CA ARG A 5 16.65 -0.47 -14.76
C ARG A 5 16.05 -1.86 -14.54
N GLY A 6 15.38 -2.12 -13.40
CA GLY A 6 14.86 -3.45 -13.06
C GLY A 6 13.84 -4.00 -14.06
N ARG A 7 13.12 -3.13 -14.79
CA ARG A 7 12.07 -3.54 -15.75
C ARG A 7 12.62 -4.37 -16.92
N SER A 8 13.81 -4.06 -17.43
CA SER A 8 14.42 -4.83 -18.52
C SER A 8 14.97 -6.19 -18.06
N LEU A 9 15.15 -6.37 -16.75
CA LEU A 9 15.61 -7.60 -16.11
C LEU A 9 14.45 -8.43 -15.54
N GLY A 10 13.21 -8.02 -15.76
CA GLY A 10 12.03 -8.70 -15.21
C GLY A 10 11.86 -8.56 -13.70
N VAL A 11 12.53 -7.59 -13.07
CA VAL A 11 12.48 -7.35 -11.62
C VAL A 11 11.36 -6.37 -11.29
N ILE A 12 10.56 -6.70 -10.26
CA ILE A 12 9.53 -5.83 -9.70
C ILE A 12 10.01 -5.29 -8.35
N LEU A 13 9.96 -3.98 -8.18
CA LEU A 13 10.22 -3.31 -6.91
C LEU A 13 8.90 -2.88 -6.28
N ILE A 14 8.64 -3.35 -5.06
CA ILE A 14 7.49 -2.94 -4.26
C ILE A 14 8.04 -2.20 -3.03
N GLY A 15 7.57 -0.97 -2.83
CA GLY A 15 7.86 -0.17 -1.65
C GLY A 15 6.58 0.14 -0.89
N ALA A 16 6.65 0.12 0.45
CA ALA A 16 5.57 0.53 1.32
C ALA A 16 6.14 1.47 2.39
N GLN A 17 5.66 2.72 2.42
CA GLN A 17 6.15 3.75 3.33
C GLN A 17 4.97 4.55 3.89
N GLN A 18 5.15 5.17 5.05
CA GLN A 18 4.14 6.05 5.64
C GLN A 18 4.05 7.40 4.93
N SER A 19 5.17 7.92 4.41
CA SER A 19 5.25 9.23 3.76
C SER A 19 6.17 9.14 2.55
N ALA A 20 5.66 9.50 1.38
CA ALA A 20 6.44 9.56 0.15
C ALA A 20 7.45 10.72 0.18
N SER A 21 7.17 11.80 0.92
CA SER A 21 8.07 12.95 1.10
C SER A 21 9.42 12.60 1.74
N ARG A 22 9.48 11.46 2.46
CA ARG A 22 10.70 10.94 3.11
C ARG A 22 11.47 9.95 2.24
N VAL A 23 10.93 9.60 1.08
CA VAL A 23 11.56 8.65 0.15
C VAL A 23 12.34 9.43 -0.89
N GLU A 24 13.47 8.88 -1.33
CA GLU A 24 14.26 9.49 -2.39
C GLU A 24 13.42 9.67 -3.66
N LYS A 25 13.43 10.89 -4.23
CA LYS A 25 12.61 11.26 -5.39
C LYS A 25 12.80 10.36 -6.62
N ARG A 26 14.00 9.79 -6.80
CA ARG A 26 14.26 8.85 -7.91
C ARG A 26 13.48 7.55 -7.74
N ILE A 27 13.24 7.09 -6.52
CA ILE A 27 12.46 5.87 -6.28
C ILE A 27 10.99 6.14 -6.56
N THR A 28 10.42 7.19 -5.96
CA THR A 28 9.00 7.54 -6.13
C THR A 28 8.68 8.00 -7.55
N GLY A 29 9.59 8.71 -8.21
CA GLY A 29 9.45 9.18 -9.58
C GLY A 29 9.41 8.05 -10.61
N ASN A 30 10.15 6.96 -10.39
CA ASN A 30 10.20 5.81 -11.28
C ASN A 30 9.08 4.77 -11.03
N ALA A 31 8.26 4.92 -9.99
CA ALA A 31 7.12 4.06 -9.76
C ALA A 31 6.02 4.32 -10.82
N SER A 32 5.65 3.29 -11.60
CA SER A 32 4.56 3.40 -12.58
C SER A 32 3.18 3.26 -11.94
N ILE A 33 3.07 2.43 -10.91
CA ILE A 33 1.87 2.23 -10.11
C ILE A 33 2.11 2.89 -8.76
N ARG A 34 1.15 3.69 -8.30
CA ARG A 34 1.18 4.34 -6.98
C ARG A 34 -0.15 4.12 -6.29
N VAL A 35 -0.07 3.82 -4.99
CA VAL A 35 -1.24 3.55 -4.15
C VAL A 35 -1.10 4.38 -2.88
N ASN A 36 -2.07 5.25 -2.62
CA ASN A 36 -2.09 6.06 -1.40
C ASN A 36 -3.29 5.68 -0.55
N GLY A 37 -3.04 5.53 0.74
CA GLY A 37 -4.11 5.45 1.74
C GLY A 37 -4.48 6.84 2.24
N ARG A 38 -4.92 6.88 3.50
CA ARG A 38 -5.19 8.14 4.16
C ARG A 38 -3.87 8.90 4.40
N LEU A 39 -3.83 10.16 3.99
CA LEU A 39 -2.70 11.05 4.22
C LEU A 39 -3.06 12.11 5.25
N ASP A 40 -2.06 12.69 5.91
CA ASP A 40 -2.25 13.97 6.58
C ASP A 40 -2.29 15.11 5.55
N PHE A 41 -2.77 16.29 5.98
CA PHE A 41 -2.93 17.41 5.07
C PHE A 41 -1.60 17.89 4.48
N ALA A 42 -0.54 17.97 5.30
CA ALA A 42 0.76 18.48 4.86
C ALA A 42 1.41 17.55 3.81
N GLU A 43 1.37 16.25 4.06
CA GLU A 43 1.85 15.22 3.15
C GLU A 43 1.06 15.25 1.83
N SER A 44 -0.27 15.41 1.89
CA SER A 44 -1.10 15.48 0.68
C SER A 44 -0.75 16.63 -0.27
N GLN A 45 -0.14 17.70 0.25
CA GLN A 45 0.29 18.87 -0.52
C GLN A 45 1.74 18.74 -1.02
N SER A 46 2.44 17.65 -0.67
CA SER A 46 3.83 17.46 -1.07
C SER A 46 3.96 17.16 -2.57
N PRO A 47 5.04 17.62 -3.25
CA PRO A 47 5.21 17.44 -4.69
C PRO A 47 5.22 15.98 -5.15
N GLU A 48 5.56 15.05 -4.25
CA GLU A 48 5.55 13.62 -4.51
C GLU A 48 4.15 13.09 -4.89
N TYR A 49 3.08 13.85 -4.60
CA TYR A 49 1.69 13.51 -4.93
C TYR A 49 1.11 14.30 -6.12
N ASP A 50 1.90 15.12 -6.81
CA ASP A 50 1.41 15.97 -7.91
C ASP A 50 0.90 15.18 -9.14
N TYR A 51 1.13 13.87 -9.17
CA TYR A 51 0.50 12.97 -10.13
C TYR A 51 -1.02 12.79 -9.90
N LEU A 52 -1.54 13.19 -8.74
CA LEU A 52 -2.97 13.22 -8.44
C LEU A 52 -3.55 14.62 -8.65
N PRO A 53 -4.77 14.74 -9.21
CA PRO A 53 -5.51 15.99 -9.17
C PRO A 53 -5.70 16.47 -7.73
N GLU A 54 -5.69 17.79 -7.52
CA GLU A 54 -5.84 18.41 -6.19
C GLU A 54 -7.06 17.90 -5.42
N SER A 55 -8.18 17.68 -6.09
CA SER A 55 -9.39 17.12 -5.47
C SER A 55 -9.16 15.74 -4.86
N PHE A 56 -8.34 14.88 -5.48
CA PHE A 56 -7.98 13.57 -4.94
C PHE A 56 -6.97 13.67 -3.81
N ARG A 57 -6.02 14.62 -3.88
CA ARG A 57 -5.07 14.89 -2.79
C ARG A 57 -5.81 15.33 -1.54
N LEU A 58 -6.73 16.29 -1.64
CA LEU A 58 -7.57 16.72 -0.52
C LEU A 58 -8.47 15.57 -0.02
N ARG A 59 -9.07 14.80 -0.93
CA ARG A 59 -9.92 13.66 -0.55
C ARG A 59 -9.15 12.59 0.21
N SER A 60 -7.87 12.38 -0.10
CA SER A 60 -7.01 11.42 0.62
C SER A 60 -6.90 11.71 2.12
N THR A 61 -7.16 12.95 2.56
CA THR A 61 -7.13 13.32 3.98
C THR A 61 -8.34 12.80 4.79
N ILE A 62 -9.45 12.52 4.10
CA ILE A 62 -10.74 12.13 4.69
C ILE A 62 -11.24 10.75 4.26
N ILE A 63 -10.50 10.00 3.45
CA ILE A 63 -10.90 8.65 3.07
C ILE A 63 -10.97 7.73 4.30
N LYS A 64 -11.92 6.78 4.27
CA LYS A 64 -12.09 5.81 5.35
C LYS A 64 -10.90 4.85 5.39
N PRO A 65 -10.53 4.34 6.58
CA PRO A 65 -9.57 3.23 6.68
C PRO A 65 -9.97 2.08 5.76
N GLY A 66 -8.98 1.46 5.11
CA GLY A 66 -9.21 0.43 4.11
C GLY A 66 -9.64 0.94 2.73
N THR A 67 -9.81 2.26 2.53
CA THR A 67 -9.95 2.84 1.18
C THR A 67 -8.59 3.33 0.70
N MET A 68 -8.26 3.04 -0.56
CA MET A 68 -7.01 3.48 -1.20
C MET A 68 -7.31 4.15 -2.54
N ILE A 69 -6.46 5.09 -2.93
CA ILE A 69 -6.45 5.71 -4.25
C ILE A 69 -5.32 5.08 -5.05
N VAL A 70 -5.63 4.51 -6.21
CA VAL A 70 -4.68 3.87 -7.12
C VAL A 70 -4.52 4.74 -8.36
N HIS A 71 -3.27 5.04 -8.71
CA HIS A 71 -2.89 5.62 -9.99
C HIS A 71 -2.00 4.63 -10.74
N GLN A 72 -2.35 4.35 -12.00
CA GLN A 72 -1.68 3.35 -12.83
C GLN A 72 -1.78 3.74 -14.31
N PRO A 73 -0.84 3.31 -15.17
CA PRO A 73 -0.73 3.83 -16.53
C PRO A 73 -1.90 3.45 -17.45
N ASP A 74 -2.59 2.33 -17.21
CA ASP A 74 -3.64 1.84 -18.11
C ASP A 74 -4.97 2.57 -17.93
N ILE A 75 -5.17 3.22 -16.77
CA ILE A 75 -6.37 3.99 -16.46
C ILE A 75 -5.97 5.44 -16.21
N PRO A 76 -6.36 6.38 -17.08
CA PRO A 76 -5.91 7.78 -17.02
C PRO A 76 -6.48 8.58 -15.84
N ALA A 77 -7.38 8.00 -15.06
CA ALA A 77 -7.98 8.61 -13.88
C ALA A 77 -7.63 7.81 -12.61
N PRO A 78 -7.39 8.46 -11.46
CA PRO A 78 -7.20 7.74 -10.20
C PRO A 78 -8.45 6.96 -9.82
N VAL A 79 -8.26 5.70 -9.39
CA VAL A 79 -9.32 4.78 -9.02
C VAL A 79 -9.36 4.63 -7.51
N LEU A 80 -10.53 4.81 -6.90
CA LEU A 80 -10.74 4.45 -5.49
C LEU A 80 -11.03 2.95 -5.39
N ILE A 81 -10.32 2.27 -4.51
CA ILE A 81 -10.54 0.86 -4.20
C ILE A 81 -10.75 0.68 -2.70
N ASN A 82 -11.49 -0.36 -2.34
CA ASN A 82 -11.48 -0.89 -0.99
C ASN A 82 -10.40 -1.97 -0.94
N PHE A 83 -9.38 -1.76 -0.11
CA PHE A 83 -8.33 -2.74 0.07
C PHE A 83 -8.93 -3.99 0.72
N PRO A 84 -8.76 -5.15 0.10
CA PRO A 84 -9.36 -6.37 0.60
C PRO A 84 -8.72 -6.75 1.93
N LEU A 85 -9.51 -7.37 2.81
CA LEU A 85 -8.93 -8.14 3.89
C LEU A 85 -8.11 -9.29 3.28
N PRO A 86 -6.98 -9.65 3.88
CA PRO A 86 -6.16 -10.74 3.37
C PRO A 86 -6.97 -12.04 3.35
N ALA A 87 -6.72 -12.87 2.33
CA ALA A 87 -7.37 -14.17 2.19
C ALA A 87 -6.83 -15.25 3.16
N TRP A 88 -5.88 -14.88 4.01
CA TRP A 88 -5.30 -15.73 5.04
C TRP A 88 -5.47 -15.12 6.43
N ALA A 89 -5.34 -15.95 7.45
CA ALA A 89 -5.24 -15.50 8.82
C ALA A 89 -3.94 -14.71 9.02
N THR A 90 -4.02 -13.50 9.60
CA THR A 90 -2.84 -12.71 9.98
C THR A 90 -2.39 -12.96 11.40
N ARG A 91 -3.26 -13.58 12.20
CA ARG A 91 -3.02 -14.03 13.58
C ARG A 91 -3.47 -15.47 13.73
N GLY A 92 -2.84 -16.23 14.63
CA GLY A 92 -3.22 -17.62 14.89
C GLY A 92 -4.70 -17.78 15.25
N GLU A 93 -5.26 -16.82 16.00
CA GLU A 93 -6.68 -16.75 16.39
C GLU A 93 -7.65 -16.56 15.21
N GLU A 94 -7.15 -16.15 14.05
CA GLU A 94 -7.95 -15.93 12.83
C GLU A 94 -7.99 -17.17 11.93
N VAL A 95 -7.29 -18.25 12.30
CA VAL A 95 -7.21 -19.49 11.53
C VAL A 95 -8.52 -20.26 11.68
N ASP A 96 -9.31 -20.31 10.60
CA ASP A 96 -10.51 -21.16 10.51
C ASP A 96 -10.11 -22.60 10.12
N ASP A 97 -9.26 -23.21 10.94
CA ASP A 97 -8.85 -24.61 10.82
C ASP A 97 -8.81 -25.21 12.22
N GLN A 98 -9.83 -26.01 12.55
CA GLN A 98 -10.03 -26.58 13.88
C GLN A 98 -8.84 -27.41 14.37
N ASP A 99 -8.05 -28.00 13.45
CA ASP A 99 -6.89 -28.81 13.78
C ASP A 99 -5.63 -27.96 14.05
N LEU A 100 -5.47 -26.84 13.32
CA LEU A 100 -4.38 -25.87 13.56
C LEU A 100 -4.62 -25.01 14.80
N ASP A 101 -5.88 -24.67 15.09
CA ASP A 101 -6.26 -23.89 16.26
C ASP A 101 -5.91 -24.63 17.57
N LYS A 102 -6.01 -25.96 17.54
CA LYS A 102 -5.55 -26.84 18.62
C LYS A 102 -4.02 -26.86 18.73
N ALA A 103 -3.30 -27.00 17.62
CA ALA A 103 -1.84 -27.01 17.61
C ALA A 103 -1.23 -25.64 18.02
N ALA A 104 -1.87 -24.53 17.63
CA ALA A 104 -1.47 -23.19 18.02
C ALA A 104 -1.66 -22.93 19.53
N ARG A 105 -2.78 -23.39 20.10
CA ARG A 105 -3.02 -23.32 21.56
C ARG A 105 -2.03 -24.18 22.35
N GLU A 106 -1.77 -25.41 21.91
CA GLU A 106 -0.79 -26.30 22.54
C GLU A 106 0.65 -25.75 22.48
N PHE A 107 1.00 -25.03 21.40
CA PHE A 107 2.29 -24.35 21.31
C PHE A 107 2.38 -23.12 22.21
N ALA A 108 1.31 -22.32 22.30
CA ALA A 108 1.25 -21.12 23.12
C ALA A 108 1.27 -21.41 24.63
N GLU A 109 0.73 -22.54 25.09
CA GLU A 109 0.80 -22.97 26.50
C GLU A 109 2.20 -23.46 26.92
N LYS A 110 3.09 -23.69 25.95
CA LYS A 110 4.43 -24.25 26.20
C LYS A 110 5.51 -23.20 26.48
N PHE A 111 5.17 -21.92 26.34
CA PHE A 111 6.04 -20.75 26.56
C PHE A 111 5.31 -19.67 27.37
#